data_AF-A0A931XCB9-F1
#
_entry.id   AF-A0A931XCB9-F1
#
_cell.length_a   1.000
_cell.length_b   1.000
_cell.length_c   1.000
_cell.angle_alpha   90.00
_cell.angle_beta   90.00
_cell.angle_gamma   90.00
#
_symmetry.space_group_name_H-M   'P 1'
#
loop_
_entity.id
_entity.type
_entity.pdbx_description
1 polymer ?
#
loop_
_entity_poly.entity_id
_entity_poly.type
_entity_poly.pdbx_seq_one_letter_code
_entity_poly.pdbx_strand_id
1 'polypeptide(L)' 'MSCPHLKEVVMLFCDAYPVKKMLPLDRIATADPCLGQFHDCPLFREAMARLAAAGGVHGVAAEPKGPAPAKEVAR' A
#
# COMPACT_ATOMS: atom_id res chain seq x y z
N MET A 1 7.36 -12.39 28.79
CA MET A 1 6.66 -11.15 29.20
C MET A 1 6.75 -10.18 28.03
N SER A 2 5.63 -9.83 27.38
CA SER A 2 5.60 -8.80 26.34
C SER A 2 5.66 -7.40 26.96
N CYS A 3 6.40 -6.48 26.35
CA CYS A 3 6.54 -5.11 26.85
C CYS A 3 5.26 -4.31 26.55
N PRO A 4 4.58 -3.71 27.56
CA PRO A 4 3.33 -2.98 27.35
C PRO A 4 3.48 -1.70 26.51
N HIS A 5 4.71 -1.25 26.29
CA HIS A 5 5.03 -0.07 25.48
C HIS A 5 5.46 -0.41 24.04
N LEU A 6 5.66 -1.70 23.72
CA LEU A 6 6.09 -2.14 22.40
C LEU A 6 4.95 -2.92 21.74
N LYS A 7 4.44 -2.38 20.62
CA LYS A 7 3.43 -3.04 19.80
C LYS A 7 3.99 -3.28 18.39
N GLU A 8 4.04 -4.54 18.00
CA GLU A 8 4.29 -4.92 16.62
C GLU A 8 3.01 -4.77 15.81
N VAL A 9 3.12 -4.17 14.62
CA VAL A 9 2.01 -3.97 13.70
C VAL A 9 2.45 -4.29 12.28
N VAL A 10 1.55 -4.88 11.50
CA VAL A 10 1.79 -5.16 10.09
C VAL A 10 1.64 -3.87 9.31
N MET A 11 2.64 -3.55 8.49
CA MET A 11 2.65 -2.38 7.62
C MET A 11 2.53 -2.82 6.16
N LEU A 12 1.81 -2.05 5.35
CA LEU A 12 1.71 -2.23 3.90
C LEU A 12 2.07 -0.96 3.16
N PHE A 13 2.57 -1.12 1.94
CA PHE A 13 2.70 -0.01 1.01
C PHE A 13 1.37 0.21 0.29
N CYS A 14 0.92 1.47 0.27
CA CYS A 14 -0.30 1.84 -0.42
C CYS A 14 -0.01 2.18 -1.89
N ASP A 15 -0.62 1.43 -2.80
CA ASP A 15 -0.49 1.64 -4.24
C ASP A 15 -1.43 2.74 -4.76
N ALA A 16 -2.44 3.12 -3.97
CA ALA A 16 -3.32 4.26 -4.28
C ALA A 16 -2.65 5.62 -4.01
N TYR A 17 -1.47 5.64 -3.38
CA TYR A 17 -0.71 6.84 -3.13
C TYR A 17 0.47 6.91 -4.12
N PRO A 18 0.76 8.08 -4.71
CA PRO A 18 1.79 8.20 -5.73
C PRO A 18 3.23 8.02 -5.23
N VAL A 19 3.41 7.86 -3.92
CA VAL A 19 4.68 7.59 -3.26
C VAL A 19 4.50 6.36 -2.39
N LYS A 20 5.54 5.52 -2.24
CA LYS A 20 5.50 4.35 -1.36
C LYS A 20 5.29 4.77 0.10
N LYS A 21 4.03 4.85 0.50
CA LYS A 21 3.60 5.22 1.85
C LYS A 21 3.28 3.97 2.64
N MET A 22 3.97 3.78 3.76
CA MET A 22 3.66 2.71 4.70
C MET A 22 2.42 3.07 5.51
N LEU A 23 1.42 2.20 5.52
CA LEU A 23 0.25 2.29 6.38
C LEU A 23 0.16 1.04 7.27
N PRO A 24 -0.16 1.22 8.56
CA PRO A 24 -0.45 0.09 9.46
C PRO A 24 -1.80 -0.52 9.10
N LEU A 25 -1.81 -1.82 8.80
CA LEU A 25 -2.99 -2.57 8.35
C LEU A 25 -4.17 -2.41 9.32
N ASP A 26 -3.90 -2.46 10.63
CA ASP A 26 -4.90 -2.33 11.70
C ASP A 26 -5.67 -1.00 11.68
N ARG A 27 -5.16 0.03 10.99
CA ARG A 27 -5.75 1.38 10.96
C ARG A 27 -6.43 1.73 9.64
N ILE A 28 -6.42 0.82 8.65
CA ILE A 28 -7.02 1.06 7.31
C ILE A 28 -8.48 0.55 7.24
N ALA A 29 -8.98 -0.04 8.33
CA ALA A 29 -10.18 -0.86 8.45
C ALA A 29 -11.53 -0.24 8.02
N THR A 30 -11.60 1.04 7.66
CA THR A 30 -12.88 1.72 7.41
C THR A 30 -13.30 1.77 5.93
N ALA A 31 -12.38 1.63 4.96
CA ALA A 31 -12.74 1.79 3.54
C ALA A 31 -11.79 1.11 2.53
N ASP A 32 -10.83 0.28 2.96
CA ASP A 32 -9.84 -0.38 2.09
C ASP A 32 -9.23 0.51 0.98
N PRO A 33 -8.90 1.80 1.23
CA PRO A 33 -8.48 2.74 0.18
C PRO A 33 -7.21 2.31 -0.56
N CYS A 34 -6.41 1.43 0.05
CA CYS A 34 -5.16 0.89 -0.52
C CYS A 34 -5.26 -0.58 -0.92
N LEU A 35 -6.38 -1.25 -0.64
CA LEU A 35 -6.57 -2.69 -0.88
C LEU A 35 -7.69 -2.96 -1.92
N GLY A 36 -8.51 -1.95 -2.24
CA GLY A 36 -9.54 -2.04 -3.28
C GLY A 36 -9.03 -1.81 -4.71
N GLN A 37 -9.93 -1.92 -5.69
CA GLN A 37 -9.63 -1.66 -7.10
C GLN A 37 -9.85 -0.18 -7.44
N PHE A 38 -8.79 0.63 -7.34
CA PHE A 38 -8.85 2.08 -7.57
C PHE A 38 -8.27 2.52 -8.92
N HIS A 39 -7.66 1.61 -9.68
CA HIS A 39 -7.04 1.93 -10.98
C HIS A 39 -8.03 2.47 -12.02
N ASP A 40 -9.29 2.03 -11.97
CA ASP A 40 -10.36 2.48 -12.86
C ASP A 40 -11.05 3.76 -12.36
N CYS A 41 -10.73 4.23 -11.15
CA CYS A 41 -11.33 5.42 -10.59
C CYS A 41 -10.89 6.66 -11.38
N PRO A 42 -11.81 7.48 -11.91
CA PRO A 42 -11.47 8.64 -12.73
C PRO A 42 -10.64 9.66 -11.95
N LEU A 43 -10.90 9.83 -10.65
CA LEU A 43 -10.14 10.72 -9.76
C LEU A 43 -8.69 10.24 -9.60
N PHE A 44 -8.48 8.93 -9.48
CA PHE A 44 -7.14 8.36 -9.36
C PHE A 44 -6.36 8.55 -10.67
N ARG A 45 -6.99 8.27 -11.82
CA ARG A 45 -6.40 8.47 -13.15
C ARG A 45 -6.01 9.93 -13.39
N GLU A 46 -6.88 10.86 -13.03
CA GLU A 46 -6.60 12.29 -13.14
C GLU A 46 -5.43 12.71 -12.23
N ALA A 47 -5.42 12.27 -10.97
CA ALA A 47 -4.33 12.55 -10.05
C ALA A 47 -2.98 12.03 -10.56
N MET A 48 -2.95 10.80 -11.09
CA MET A 48 -1.74 10.22 -11.69
C MET A 48 -1.29 10.97 -12.95
N ALA A 49 -2.23 11.40 -13.81
CA ALA A 49 -1.89 12.21 -14.98
C ALA A 49 -1.29 13.57 -14.59
N ARG A 50 -1.82 14.22 -13.55
CA ARG A 50 -1.30 15.50 -13.03
C ARG A 50 0.10 15.35 -12.46
N LEU A 51 0.38 14.25 -11.76
CA LEU A 51 1.71 13.96 -11.23
C LEU A 51 2.73 13.67 -12.32
N ALA A 52 2.34 12.89 -13.34
CA ALA A 52 3.19 12.63 -14.50
C ALA A 52 3.54 13.93 -15.25
N ALA A 53 2.57 14.83 -15.42
CA ALA A 53 2.78 16.14 -16.04
C ALA A 53 3.67 17.08 -15.22
N ALA A 54 3.66 16.95 -13.89
CA ALA A 54 4.45 17.77 -12.97
C ALA A 54 5.92 17.35 -12.85
N GLY A 55 6.37 16.31 -13.57
CA GLY A 55 7.79 15.97 -13.67
C GLY A 55 8.46 15.38 -12.41
N GLY A 56 7.71 14.78 -11.48
CA GLY A 56 8.31 14.03 -10.35
C GLY A 56 7.41 12.88 -9.91
N VAL A 57 7.89 11.70 -9.51
CA VAL A 57 9.18 11.29 -8.93
C VAL A 57 9.52 9.88 -9.45
N HIS A 58 10.80 9.60 -9.71
CA HIS A 58 11.30 8.24 -9.92
C HIS A 58 10.99 7.37 -8.69
N GLY A 59 9.98 6.53 -8.79
CA GLY A 59 9.56 5.63 -7.72
C GLY A 59 8.60 4.59 -8.26
N VAL A 60 9.12 3.66 -9.05
CA VAL A 60 8.41 2.51 -9.62
C VAL A 60 7.54 1.82 -8.57
N ALA A 61 6.24 1.74 -8.85
CA ALA A 61 5.35 0.72 -8.30
C ALA A 61 4.17 0.47 -9.25
N ALA A 62 4.43 -0.37 -10.24
CA ALA A 62 3.41 -1.24 -10.83
C ALA A 62 4.10 -2.58 -11.07
N GLU A 63 4.45 -3.28 -10.00
CA GLU A 63 4.81 -4.69 -10.10
C GLU A 63 3.53 -5.49 -9.83
N PRO A 64 3.09 -6.36 -10.75
CA PRO A 64 1.93 -7.19 -10.51
C PRO A 64 2.27 -8.16 -9.36
N LYS A 65 1.58 -8.04 -8.23
CA LYS A 65 1.71 -9.01 -7.13
C LYS A 65 1.35 -10.41 -7.63
N GLY A 66 2.37 -11.19 -7.95
CA GLY A 66 2.28 -12.65 -7.90
C GLY A 66 1.95 -13.11 -6.48
N PRO A 67 1.39 -14.32 -6.33
CA PRO A 67 0.93 -14.83 -5.03
C PRO A 67 2.10 -14.90 -4.04
N ALA A 68 1.88 -14.34 -2.85
CA ALA A 68 2.85 -14.38 -1.75
C ALA A 68 3.17 -15.83 -1.37
N PRO A 69 4.45 -16.20 -1.12
CA PRO A 69 4.76 -17.54 -0.63
C PRO A 69 4.21 -17.71 0.78
N ALA A 70 3.36 -18.73 0.94
CA ALA A 70 2.90 -19.19 2.24
C ALA A 70 4.12 -19.54 3.11
N LYS A 71 4.25 -18.90 4.27
CA LYS A 71 5.23 -19.31 5.27
C LYS A 71 4.82 -20.69 5.79
N GLU A 72 5.58 -21.70 5.43
CA GLU A 72 5.51 -23.04 6.00
C GLU A 72 5.86 -22.94 7.49
N VAL A 73 4.93 -23.38 8.35
CA VAL A 73 5.15 -23.50 9.79
C VAL A 73 5.81 -24.85 10.04
N ALA A 74 7.10 -24.85 10.35
CA ALA A 74 7.79 -26.03 10.86
C ALA A 74 7.79 -25.98 12.39
N ARG A 75 7.29 -27.07 12.96
CA ARG A 75 6.95 -27.31 14.36
C ARG A 75 8.15 -27.75 15.19
#